data_AF-A0A8S1E877-F1
#
_entry.id   AF-A0A8S1E877-F1
#
_cell.length_a   1.000
_cell.length_b   1.000
_cell.length_c   1.000
_cell.angle_alpha   90.00
_cell.angle_beta   90.00
_cell.angle_gamma   90.00
#
_symmetry.space_group_name_H-M   'P 1'
#
loop_
_entity.id
_entity.type
_entity.pdbx_description
1 polymer ?
#
loop_
_entity_poly.entity_id
_entity_poly.type
_entity_poly.pdbx_seq_one_letter_code
_entity_poly.pdbx_strand_id
1 'polypeptide(L)'
;MGLTRKSKIYQTRQKFALICLVDKKTGDKSKTRPRFVKQDQVVIMRLECAGVICLEPFKLFPQMGRFTLRDEGKTIAIGKVLKVIE
;
A
#
# COMPACT_ATOMS: atom_id res chain seq x y z
N MET A 1 10.66 -33.59 -11.41
CA MET A 1 9.76 -33.22 -12.52
C MET A 1 8.74 -32.24 -11.97
N GLY A 2 8.91 -30.92 -11.99
CA GLY A 2 9.51 -30.10 -13.04
C GLY A 2 8.39 -29.41 -13.77
N LEU A 3 7.97 -28.23 -13.27
CA LEU A 3 7.34 -27.14 -14.03
C LEU A 3 7.14 -25.94 -13.09
N THR A 4 8.28 -25.35 -12.72
CA THR A 4 8.36 -23.93 -12.33
C THR A 4 7.90 -23.14 -13.55
N ARG A 5 6.61 -22.81 -13.63
CA ARG A 5 6.11 -21.83 -14.60
C ARG A 5 6.62 -20.46 -14.15
N LYS A 6 7.86 -20.18 -14.53
CA LYS A 6 8.43 -18.85 -14.67
C LYS A 6 7.59 -18.10 -15.71
N SER A 7 6.38 -17.70 -15.35
CA SER A 7 5.73 -16.57 -16.01
C SER A 7 6.52 -15.35 -15.61
N LYS A 8 7.46 -14.98 -16.47
CA LYS A 8 7.93 -13.59 -16.63
C LYS A 8 6.68 -12.71 -16.74
N ILE A 9 6.19 -12.22 -15.61
CA ILE A 9 5.42 -10.99 -15.58
C ILE A 9 6.46 -9.92 -15.35
N TYR A 10 6.50 -9.00 -16.28
CA TYR A 10 7.42 -7.88 -16.41
C TYR A 10 7.83 -7.30 -15.06
N GLN A 11 9.14 -7.13 -14.93
CA GLN A 11 9.84 -6.54 -13.81
C GLN A 11 9.34 -5.11 -13.51
N THR A 12 8.28 -4.98 -12.71
CA THR A 12 8.04 -3.78 -11.89
C THR A 12 7.92 -4.26 -10.46
N ARG A 13 9.07 -4.35 -9.77
CA ARG A 13 9.12 -4.68 -8.33
C ARG A 13 8.55 -3.51 -7.53
N GLN A 14 7.24 -3.47 -7.36
CA GLN A 14 6.64 -2.65 -6.33
C GLN A 14 6.91 -3.32 -4.98
N LYS A 15 7.61 -2.64 -4.07
CA LYS A 15 7.84 -3.17 -2.71
C LYS A 15 6.78 -2.60 -1.78
N PHE A 16 6.13 -3.49 -1.06
CA PHE A 16 5.14 -3.15 -0.02
C PHE A 16 5.70 -3.62 1.32
N ALA A 17 5.71 -2.73 2.31
CA ALA A 17 6.08 -3.08 3.67
C ALA A 17 4.97 -2.63 4.64
N LEU A 18 4.40 -3.60 5.35
CA LEU A 18 3.39 -3.34 6.37
C LEU A 18 4.08 -2.84 7.64
N ILE A 19 3.66 -1.68 8.15
CA ILE A 19 4.25 -1.06 9.33
C ILE A 19 3.43 -1.44 10.56
N CYS A 20 2.16 -1.05 10.61
CA CYS A 20 1.28 -1.25 11.77
C CYS A 20 -0.18 -1.31 11.34
N LEU A 21 -0.98 -2.11 12.03
CA LEU A 21 -2.45 -2.02 11.97
C LEU A 21 -2.94 -0.80 12.76
N VAL A 22 -4.07 -0.24 12.32
CA VAL A 22 -4.74 0.87 12.97
C VAL A 22 -6.18 0.49 13.25
N ASP A 23 -6.61 0.63 14.50
CA ASP A 23 -8.00 0.43 14.87
C ASP A 23 -8.86 1.60 14.36
N LYS A 24 -9.88 1.30 13.55
CA LYS A 24 -10.76 2.31 12.95
C LYS A 24 -11.52 3.15 13.99
N LYS A 25 -11.81 2.56 15.15
CA LYS A 25 -12.63 3.19 16.20
C LYS A 25 -11.81 4.07 17.12
N THR A 26 -10.64 3.60 17.54
CA THR A 26 -9.81 4.30 18.53
C THR A 26 -8.66 5.09 17.89
N GLY A 27 -8.27 4.75 16.65
CA GLY A 27 -7.11 5.31 15.99
C GLY A 27 -5.78 4.78 16.52
N ASP A 28 -5.80 3.80 17.42
CA ASP A 28 -4.61 3.24 18.03
C ASP A 28 -3.79 2.44 17.02
N LYS A 29 -2.46 2.59 17.12
CA LYS A 29 -1.50 1.88 16.28
C LYS A 29 -1.02 0.64 17.01
N SER A 30 -1.20 -0.51 16.40
CA SER A 30 -0.59 -1.74 16.89
C SER A 30 0.94 -1.65 16.80
N LYS A 31 1.65 -2.06 17.85
CA LYS A 31 3.13 -2.02 17.90
C LYS A 31 3.77 -3.13 17.06
N THR A 32 3.01 -4.16 16.71
CA THR A 32 3.52 -5.33 15.99
C THR A 32 3.35 -5.15 14.49
N ARG A 33 4.41 -5.48 13.72
CA ARG A 33 4.33 -5.53 12.25
C ARG A 33 3.44 -6.70 11.82
N PRO A 34 2.29 -6.45 11.18
CA PRO A 34 1.42 -7.53 10.75
C PRO A 34 2.04 -8.27 9.56
N ARG A 35 1.88 -9.60 9.49
CA ARG A 35 2.29 -10.39 8.31
C ARG A 35 1.32 -10.24 7.14
N PHE A 36 0.04 -10.02 7.43
CA PHE A 36 -1.03 -9.87 6.45
C PHE A 36 -2.11 -8.95 7.02
N VAL A 37 -2.94 -8.40 6.12
CA VAL A 37 -4.06 -7.52 6.45
C VAL A 37 -5.32 -8.16 5.89
N LYS A 38 -6.40 -8.19 6.68
CA LYS A 38 -7.69 -8.71 6.24
C LYS A 38 -8.55 -7.62 5.61
N GLN A 39 -9.60 -8.03 4.90
CA GLN A 39 -10.61 -7.10 4.42
C GLN A 39 -11.22 -6.32 5.59
N ASP A 40 -11.53 -5.05 5.34
CA ASP A 40 -12.06 -4.10 6.31
C ASP A 40 -11.10 -3.66 7.45
N GLN A 41 -9.80 -3.95 7.35
CA GLN A 41 -8.80 -3.43 8.29
C GLN A 41 -8.11 -2.18 7.75
N VAL A 42 -7.68 -1.30 8.66
CA VAL A 42 -6.85 -0.14 8.32
C VAL A 42 -5.41 -0.43 8.72
N VAL A 43 -4.48 -0.08 7.85
CA VAL A 43 -3.06 -0.35 8.02
C VAL A 43 -2.26 0.86 7.55
N ILE A 44 -1.12 1.09 8.18
CA ILE A 44 -0.08 1.98 7.67
C ILE A 44 0.94 1.09 6.96
N MET A 45 1.19 1.40 5.69
CA MET A 45 2.15 0.68 4.86
C MET A 45 3.06 1.65 4.12
N ARG A 46 4.26 1.17 3.79
CA ARG A 46 5.20 1.84 2.88
C ARG A 46 5.07 1.20 1.51
N LEU A 47 4.92 2.05 0.50
CA LEU A 47 4.80 1.66 -0.90
C LEU A 47 6.01 2.23 -1.65
N GLU A 48 6.71 1.37 -2.37
CA GLU A 48 7.75 1.75 -3.32
C GLU A 48 7.18 1.54 -4.73
N CYS A 49 7.02 2.64 -5.46
CA CYS A 49 6.52 2.61 -6.83
C CYS A 49 7.66 2.28 -7.79
N ALA A 50 7.35 1.59 -8.88
CA ALA A 50 8.36 1.18 -9.86
C ALA A 50 8.87 2.34 -10.73
N GLY A 51 8.22 3.49 -10.69
CA GLY A 51 8.59 4.71 -11.42
C GLY A 51 8.38 5.95 -10.58
N VAL A 52 8.81 7.09 -11.11
CA VAL A 52 8.63 8.40 -10.48
C VAL A 52 7.17 8.81 -10.60
N ILE A 53 6.54 9.12 -9.48
CA ILE A 53 5.15 9.58 -9.41
C ILE A 53 5.13 10.83 -8.55
N CYS A 54 4.43 11.87 -9.01
CA CYS A 54 4.19 13.06 -8.21
C CYS A 54 3.08 12.75 -7.19
N LEU A 55 3.43 12.78 -5.91
CA LEU A 55 2.50 12.56 -4.80
C LEU A 55 2.75 13.62 -3.72
N GLU A 56 1.67 14.05 -3.07
CA GLU A 56 1.73 15.01 -1.98
C GLU A 56 1.05 14.45 -0.72
N PRO A 57 1.49 14.84 0.49
CA PRO A 57 0.78 14.51 1.71
C PRO A 57 -0.66 15.03 1.67
N PHE A 58 -1.59 14.19 2.11
CA PHE A 58 -3.02 14.51 2.10
C PHE A 58 -3.38 15.79 2.86
N LYS A 59 -2.60 16.14 3.88
CA LYS A 59 -2.79 17.37 4.67
C LYS A 59 -2.50 18.64 3.87
N LEU A 60 -1.59 18.58 2.90
CA LEU A 60 -1.18 19.72 2.08
C LEU A 60 -2.06 19.83 0.85
N PHE A 61 -2.21 18.73 0.11
CA PHE A 61 -2.98 18.71 -1.13
C PHE A 61 -3.89 17.47 -1.19
N PRO A 62 -5.15 17.58 -0.75
CA PRO A 62 -6.07 16.43 -0.65
C PRO A 62 -6.31 15.69 -1.97
N GLN A 63 -6.23 16.39 -3.11
CA GLN A 63 -6.47 15.78 -4.42
C GLN A 63 -5.31 14.86 -4.85
N MET A 64 -4.06 15.26 -4.59
CA MET A 64 -2.85 14.48 -4.93
C MET A 64 -2.49 13.46 -3.84
N GLY A 65 -3.02 13.64 -2.64
CA GLY A 65 -2.79 12.72 -1.52
C GLY A 65 -3.78 11.57 -1.43
N ARG A 66 -4.81 11.47 -2.29
CA ARG A 66 -5.74 10.33 -2.33
C ARG A 66 -5.32 9.36 -3.43
N PHE A 67 -5.26 8.08 -3.10
CA PHE A 67 -4.92 7.05 -4.08
C PHE A 67 -5.80 5.81 -3.91
N THR A 68 -5.89 5.01 -4.97
CA THR A 68 -6.59 3.72 -4.96
C THR A 68 -5.64 2.63 -5.42
N LEU A 69 -5.68 1.48 -4.72
CA LEU A 69 -4.97 0.28 -5.14
C LEU A 69 -5.95 -0.59 -5.92
N ARG A 70 -5.54 -0.98 -7.13
CA ARG A 70 -6.33 -1.81 -8.02
C ARG A 70 -5.53 -3.02 -8.45
N ASP A 71 -6.21 -4.16 -8.50
CA ASP A 71 -5.67 -5.41 -9.00
C ASP A 71 -6.74 -6.08 -9.84
N GLU A 72 -6.36 -6.52 -11.04
CA GLU A 72 -7.26 -7.14 -12.03
C GLU A 72 -8.60 -6.39 -12.21
N GLY A 73 -8.56 -5.05 -12.19
CA GLY A 73 -9.73 -4.18 -12.35
C GLY A 73 -10.55 -3.94 -11.07
N LYS A 74 -10.32 -4.71 -10.01
CA LYS A 74 -10.98 -4.58 -8.70
C LYS A 74 -10.24 -3.60 -7.80
N THR A 75 -10.98 -2.80 -7.06
CA THR A 75 -10.41 -1.91 -6.04
C THR A 75 -10.13 -2.71 -4.78
N ILE A 76 -8.85 -2.86 -4.41
CA ILE A 76 -8.47 -3.56 -3.17
C ILE A 76 -8.52 -2.62 -1.98
N ALA A 77 -8.05 -1.38 -2.16
CA ALA A 77 -7.94 -0.43 -1.08
C ALA A 77 -8.05 1.02 -1.58
N ILE A 78 -8.48 1.88 -0.67
CA ILE A 78 -8.47 3.33 -0.83
C ILE A 78 -7.58 3.89 0.27
N GLY A 79 -6.66 4.77 -0.10
CA GLY A 79 -5.63 5.26 0.80
C GLY A 79 -5.45 6.77 0.72
N LYS A 80 -4.80 7.30 1.76
CA LYS A 80 -4.32 8.67 1.80
C LYS A 80 -2.82 8.70 2.10
N VAL A 81 -2.08 9.55 1.42
CA VAL A 81 -0.64 9.73 1.62
C VAL A 81 -0.41 10.47 2.93
N LEU A 82 0.31 9.83 3.86
CA LEU A 82 0.67 10.43 5.15
C LEU A 82 2.03 11.13 5.10
N LYS A 83 2.99 10.50 4.40
CA LYS A 83 4.36 10.95 4.28
C LYS A 83 4.92 10.49 2.94
N VAL A 84 5.62 11.38 2.25
CA VAL A 84 6.43 11.06 1.08
C VAL A 84 7.86 10.85 1.58
N ILE A 85 8.52 9.80 1.07
CA ILE A 85 9.90 9.47 1.41
C ILE A 85 10.67 9.51 0.10
N GLU A 86 11.66 10.38 0.01
CA GLU A 86 12.62 10.48 -1.10
C GLU A 86 13.69 9.37 -1.01
#